data_AF-A0A0B8NUQ1-F1
#
_entry.id   AF-A0A0B8NUQ1-F1
#
_cell.length_a   1.000
_cell.length_b   1.000
_cell.length_c   1.000
_cell.angle_alpha   90.00
_cell.angle_beta   90.00
_cell.angle_gamma   90.00
#
_symmetry.space_group_name_H-M   'P 1'
#
loop_
_entity.id
_entity.type
_entity.pdbx_description
1 polymer ?
#
loop_
_entity_poly.entity_id
_entity_poly.type
_entity_poly.pdbx_seq_one_letter_code
_entity_poly.pdbx_strand_id
1 'polypeptide(L)' 'MRILWLLIASLLVGCSSTPDEDVESHPNDPFEGFNRTMWDFNYEVLDPYLVRPVSLGYVNYTPGFMRTGISNFLSHLDEL' A
#
# COMPACT_ATOMS: atom_id res chain seq x y z
N MET A 1 -32.33 -14.84 -29.56
CA MET A 1 -32.04 -14.58 -28.14
C MET A 1 -30.55 -14.47 -27.77
N ARG A 2 -29.59 -15.19 -28.39
CA ARG A 2 -28.16 -15.13 -28.00
C ARG A 2 -27.46 -13.78 -28.29
N ILE A 3 -27.82 -13.11 -29.39
CA ILE A 3 -27.23 -11.82 -29.80
C ILE A 3 -27.69 -10.66 -28.90
N LEU A 4 -28.90 -10.75 -28.33
CA LEU A 4 -29.42 -9.74 -27.41
C LEU A 4 -28.61 -9.69 -26.10
N TRP A 5 -28.15 -10.85 -25.62
CA TRP A 5 -27.29 -10.95 -24.43
C TRP A 5 -25.91 -10.34 -24.64
N LEU A 6 -25.35 -10.46 -25.85
CA LEU A 6 -24.03 -9.89 -26.18
C LEU A 6 -24.08 -8.36 -26.29
N LEU A 7 -25.16 -7.81 -26.84
CA LEU A 7 -25.39 -6.36 -26.91
C LEU A 7 -25.56 -5.74 -25.51
N ILE A 8 -26.30 -6.41 -24.62
CA ILE A 8 -26.48 -5.96 -23.23
C ILE A 8 -25.16 -5.96 -22.47
N ALA A 9 -24.33 -7.01 -22.61
CA ALA A 9 -23.03 -7.09 -21.95
C ALA A 9 -22.06 -5.95 -22.36
N SER A 10 -22.11 -5.51 -23.62
CA SER A 10 -21.26 -4.41 -24.12
C SER A 10 -21.65 -3.04 -23.55
N LEU A 11 -22.91 -2.85 -23.13
CA LEU A 11 -23.40 -1.59 -22.55
C LEU A 11 -22.98 -1.40 -21.08
N LEU A 12 -22.57 -2.47 -20.39
CA LEU A 12 -22.15 -2.42 -18.97
C LEU A 12 -20.67 -2.03 -18.78
N VAL A 13 -19.86 -1.95 -19.84
CA VAL A 13 -18.40 -1.68 -19.74
C VAL A 13 -18.08 -0.17 -19.78
N GLY A 14 -19.08 0.71 -19.91
CA GLY A 14 -18.87 2.14 -20.17
C GLY A 14 -18.84 3.09 -18.96
N CYS A 15 -18.95 2.62 -17.71
CA CYS A 15 -19.07 3.51 -16.54
C CYS A 15 -17.96 3.28 -15.50
N SER A 16 -16.72 3.30 -15.97
CA SER A 16 -15.54 3.44 -15.11
C SER A 16 -14.50 4.32 -15.81
N SER A 17 -14.92 5.48 -16.32
CA SER A 17 -13.99 6.56 -16.60
C SER A 17 -13.42 7.00 -15.25
N THR A 18 -12.16 6.65 -14.97
CA THR A 18 -11.40 7.31 -13.92
C THR A 18 -11.42 8.81 -14.24
N PRO A 19 -11.72 9.69 -13.27
CA PRO A 19 -11.51 11.12 -13.47
C PRO A 19 -10.08 11.33 -14.00
N ASP A 20 -9.90 12.27 -14.93
CA ASP A 20 -8.57 12.72 -15.35
C ASP A 20 -7.72 12.94 -14.09
N GLU A 21 -6.47 12.50 -14.11
CA GLU A 21 -5.53 12.45 -12.98
C GLU A 21 -5.19 13.84 -12.36
N ASP A 22 -5.97 14.87 -12.68
CA ASP A 22 -5.74 16.26 -12.35
C ASP A 22 -6.73 16.83 -11.31
N VAL A 23 -7.66 16.02 -10.78
CA VAL A 23 -8.62 16.45 -9.72
C VAL A 23 -8.49 15.61 -8.44
N GLU A 24 -7.27 15.22 -8.09
CA GLU A 24 -6.87 15.16 -6.69
C GLU A 24 -5.92 16.34 -6.53
N SER A 25 -6.37 17.40 -5.87
CA SER A 25 -5.46 18.46 -5.46
C SER A 25 -4.44 17.80 -4.53
N HIS A 26 -3.29 17.39 -5.07
CA HIS A 26 -2.15 17.06 -4.24
C HIS A 26 -2.03 18.21 -3.24
N PRO A 27 -2.11 17.96 -1.91
CA PRO A 27 -1.78 19.00 -0.95
C PRO A 27 -0.41 19.48 -1.38
N ASN A 28 -0.30 20.75 -1.81
CA ASN A 28 0.84 21.28 -2.55
C ASN A 28 2.13 20.96 -1.77
N ASP A 29 2.76 19.82 -2.09
CA ASP A 29 3.90 19.28 -1.34
C ASP A 29 5.14 19.82 -2.01
N PRO A 30 5.79 20.84 -1.42
CA PRO A 30 6.94 21.46 -2.06
C PRO A 30 8.12 20.48 -2.24
N PHE A 31 8.09 19.33 -1.55
CA PHE A 31 9.12 18.31 -1.58
C PHE A 31 8.70 17.03 -2.33
N GLU A 32 7.65 17.08 -3.14
CA GLU A 32 7.13 15.91 -3.85
C GLU A 32 8.22 15.15 -4.63
N GLY A 33 9.06 15.86 -5.40
CA GLY A 33 10.13 15.22 -6.18
C GLY A 33 11.16 14.47 -5.32
N PHE A 34 11.50 15.04 -4.15
CA PHE A 34 12.39 14.38 -3.19
C PHE A 34 11.69 13.19 -2.52
N ASN A 35 10.45 13.38 -2.06
CA ASN A 35 9.66 12.34 -1.39
C ASN A 35 9.44 11.13 -2.30
N ARG A 36 9.14 11.34 -3.59
CA ARG A 36 9.02 10.26 -4.58
C ARG A 36 10.34 9.54 -4.81
N THR A 37 11.44 10.27 -4.98
CA THR A 37 12.77 9.64 -5.16
C THR A 37 13.18 8.80 -3.96
N MET A 38 12.95 9.31 -2.74
CA MET A 38 13.22 8.56 -1.52
C MET A 38 12.26 7.37 -1.36
N TRP A 39 11.01 7.52 -1.81
CA TRP A 39 10.05 6.43 -1.82
C TRP A 39 10.49 5.30 -2.76
N ASP A 40 10.92 5.62 -3.98
CA ASP A 40 11.43 4.64 -4.94
C ASP A 40 12.65 3.92 -4.37
N PHE A 41 13.59 4.64 -3.76
CA PHE A 41 14.72 4.01 -3.07
C PHE A 41 14.28 3.07 -1.93
N ASN A 42 13.34 3.52 -1.08
CA ASN A 42 12.84 2.71 0.03
C ASN A 42 12.13 1.45 -0.47
N TYR A 43 11.36 1.57 -1.55
CA TYR A 43 10.54 0.49 -2.07
C TYR A 43 11.33 -0.49 -2.94
N GLU A 44 12.17 0.00 -3.84
CA GLU A 44 12.89 -0.82 -4.82
C GLU A 44 14.23 -1.36 -4.28
N VAL A 45 14.84 -0.68 -3.31
CA VAL A 45 16.15 -1.05 -2.77
C VAL A 45 16.04 -1.47 -1.30
N LEU A 46 15.56 -0.57 -0.43
CA LEU A 46 15.61 -0.84 0.99
C LEU A 46 14.70 -2.00 1.41
N ASP A 47 13.47 -2.08 0.90
CA ASP A 47 12.52 -3.15 1.22
C ASP A 47 13.01 -4.54 0.78
N PRO A 48 13.26 -4.82 -0.52
CA PRO A 48 13.57 -6.16 -0.96
C PRO A 48 14.91 -6.67 -0.42
N TYR A 49 15.91 -5.81 -0.24
CA TYR A 49 17.25 -6.23 0.13
C TYR A 49 17.53 -6.18 1.64
N LEU A 50 16.80 -5.38 2.42
CA LEU A 50 17.07 -5.22 3.86
C LEU A 50 15.82 -5.41 4.73
N VAL A 51 14.79 -4.59 4.55
CA VAL A 51 13.65 -4.54 5.51
C VAL A 51 12.82 -5.81 5.45
N ARG A 52 12.49 -6.30 4.26
CA ARG A 52 11.76 -7.56 4.07
C ARG A 52 12.50 -8.78 4.64
N PRO A 53 13.78 -9.05 4.31
CA PRO A 53 14.48 -10.20 4.88
C PRO A 53 14.61 -10.11 6.41
N VAL A 54 14.83 -8.92 6.97
CA VAL A 54 14.83 -8.73 8.44
C VAL A 54 13.46 -9.03 9.04
N SER A 55 12.39 -8.54 8.41
CA SER A 55 11.00 -8.78 8.87
C SER A 55 10.65 -10.28 8.85
N LEU A 56 11.04 -10.99 7.79
CA LEU A 56 10.89 -12.44 7.71
C LEU A 56 11.70 -13.15 8.80
N GLY A 57 12.94 -12.71 9.05
CA GLY A 57 13.74 -13.21 10.17
C GLY A 57 13.04 -13.02 11.51
N TYR A 58 12.53 -11.82 11.78
CA TYR A 58 11.81 -11.53 13.02
C TYR A 58 10.59 -12.44 13.21
N VAL A 59 9.76 -12.61 12.18
CA VAL A 59 8.56 -13.46 12.24
C VAL A 59 8.91 -14.93 12.43
N ASN A 60 9.94 -15.42 11.73
CA ASN A 60 10.32 -16.83 11.75
C ASN A 60 11.04 -17.26 13.03
N TYR A 61 11.84 -16.37 13.63
CA TYR A 61 12.64 -16.71 14.81
C TYR A 61 12.04 -16.22 16.13
N THR A 62 11.07 -15.29 16.11
CA THR A 62 10.46 -14.76 17.34
C THR A 62 9.12 -15.43 17.64
N PRO A 63 8.98 -16.12 18.79
CA PRO A 63 7.72 -16.74 19.19
C PRO A 63 6.57 -15.73 19.32
N GLY A 64 5.36 -16.18 19.01
CA GLY A 64 4.16 -15.31 18.97
C GLY A 64 3.93 -14.52 20.25
N PHE A 65 4.08 -15.15 21.42
CA PHE A 65 3.87 -14.50 22.72
C PHE A 65 4.85 -13.33 22.97
N MET A 66 6.11 -13.42 22.51
CA MET A 66 7.07 -12.33 22.63
C MET A 66 6.68 -11.16 21.74
N ARG A 67 6.27 -11.44 20.50
CA ARG A 67 5.80 -10.41 19.56
C ARG A 67 4.57 -9.68 20.12
N THR A 68 3.62 -10.42 20.67
CA THR A 68 2.44 -9.86 21.35
C THR A 68 2.83 -9.04 22.58
N GLY A 69 3.76 -9.53 23.41
CA GLY A 69 4.25 -8.79 24.58
C GLY A 69 4.88 -7.45 24.21
N ILE A 70 5.75 -7.43 23.19
CA ILE A 70 6.38 -6.21 22.67
C ILE A 70 5.31 -5.25 22.10
N SER A 71 4.39 -5.77 21.28
CA SER A 71 3.31 -4.96 20.70
C SER A 71 2.45 -4.32 21.79
N ASN A 72 2.05 -5.09 22.80
CA ASN A 72 1.25 -4.59 23.92
C ASN A 72 2.02 -3.50 24.67
N PHE A 73 3.30 -3.72 25.00
CA PHE A 73 4.11 -2.73 25.70
C PHE A 73 4.20 -1.40 24.93
N LEU A 74 4.49 -1.45 23.63
CA LEU A 74 4.58 -0.24 22.80
C LEU A 74 3.22 0.46 22.65
N SER A 75 2.12 -0.29 22.48
CA SER A 75 0.78 0.31 22.41
C SER A 75 0.40 1.04 23.71
N HIS A 76 0.79 0.52 24.87
CA HIS A 76 0.55 1.22 26.14
C HIS A 76 1.37 2.51 26.26
N LEU A 77 2.55 2.60 25.64
CA LEU A 77 3.35 3.83 25.63
C LEU A 77 2.80 4.90 24.69
N ASP A 78 2.15 4.49 23.60
CA ASP A 78 1.51 5.40 22.63
C ASP A 78 0.17 5.96 23.16
N GLU A 79 -0.52 5.22 24.02
CA GLU A 79 -1.76 5.64 24.68
C GLU A 79 -1.54 6.63 25.84
N LEU A 80 -0.31 6.74 26.34
CA LEU A 80 0.07 7.54 27.52
C LEU A 80 0.35 9.00 27.15
#